data_AF-A0A2I0R230-F1
#
_entry.id   AF-A0A2I0R230-F1
#
_cell.length_a   1.000
_cell.length_b   1.000
_cell.length_c   1.000
_cell.angle_alpha   90.00
_cell.angle_beta   90.00
_cell.angle_gamma   90.00
#
_symmetry.space_group_name_H-M   'P 1'
#
loop_
_entity.id
_entity.type
_entity.pdbx_description
1 polymer ?
#
loop_
_entity_poly.entity_id
_entity_poly.type
_entity_poly.pdbx_seq_one_letter_code
_entity_poly.pdbx_strand_id
1 'polypeptide(L)'
;MVAVKLYKDNEILVLHSSKEIKTSKDFLELAHDRIFNDKIKVVLTTSLIDEGLSIEQANFTDVVFIETNYNPRPEAVKQFFARFRNEDPNRKNYLYLRTKNNQNPTRYNPFYDYKETLRALKDEALQYSGLSMKTTYNNVFSNEDFFYKNNTVNPYFLAYSITEKLFMFFNIHQFINFLEVNYNLEFTINKDFAPLQLETDEKDKRNEIKSLIGQAWYYGKDEVLQALGLHTLDNPIRKAIYVDKSKVNPQIETLVIKQIKDFEKLFKRNEKLKKLGAEDPNTILLDVSDGIKVNSDKSYKDELTLLQLNKMIFEPKNKADKVTASTVIKFAEWAKNQTEFTTNQMSKKMKDLRVYKKESYSFERVKRVLEWFEIRVKKDFKTGIIKVINKG
;
A
#
# COMPACT_ATOMS: atom_id res chain seq x y z
N MET A 1 -16.58 21.42 -0.16
CA MET A 1 -17.88 21.49 -0.88
C MET A 1 -18.96 22.13 -0.03
N VAL A 2 -19.22 21.61 1.17
CA VAL A 2 -20.20 22.19 2.12
C VAL A 2 -19.65 23.47 2.77
N ALA A 3 -18.37 23.48 3.17
CA ALA A 3 -17.72 24.66 3.76
C ALA A 3 -17.68 25.87 2.82
N VAL A 4 -17.70 25.64 1.50
CA VAL A 4 -17.75 26.69 0.46
C VAL A 4 -19.18 26.95 -0.05
N LYS A 5 -20.21 26.40 0.64
CA LYS A 5 -21.65 26.58 0.36
C LYS A 5 -22.10 26.22 -1.05
N LEU A 6 -21.39 25.34 -1.74
CA LEU A 6 -21.77 24.87 -3.08
C LEU A 6 -22.83 23.76 -3.04
N TYR A 7 -22.82 22.96 -1.97
CA TYR A 7 -23.74 21.84 -1.76
C TYR A 7 -24.09 21.71 -0.28
N LYS A 8 -25.28 21.15 0.01
CA LYS A 8 -25.70 20.76 1.37
C LYS A 8 -25.16 19.36 1.69
N ASP A 9 -25.00 19.07 2.98
CA ASP A 9 -24.51 17.74 3.43
C ASP A 9 -25.38 16.59 2.88
N ASN A 10 -26.70 16.77 2.84
CA ASN A 10 -27.65 15.78 2.33
C ASN A 10 -27.72 15.70 0.79
N GLU A 11 -26.93 16.50 0.08
CA GLU A 11 -26.76 16.44 -1.38
C GLU A 11 -25.46 15.70 -1.76
N ILE A 12 -24.65 15.30 -0.78
CA ILE A 12 -23.38 14.61 -0.98
C ILE A 12 -23.46 13.21 -0.38
N LEU A 13 -23.22 12.20 -1.20
CA LEU A 13 -23.09 10.81 -0.77
C LEU A 13 -21.63 10.37 -0.81
N VAL A 14 -21.15 9.76 0.28
CA VAL A 14 -19.78 9.21 0.36
C VAL A 14 -19.82 7.70 0.52
N LEU A 15 -19.38 6.99 -0.52
CA LEU A 15 -19.33 5.54 -0.59
C LEU A 15 -17.90 5.03 -0.40
N HIS A 16 -17.67 4.26 0.65
CA HIS A 16 -16.39 3.59 0.88
C HIS A 16 -16.62 2.20 1.47
N SER A 17 -15.63 1.31 1.37
CA SER A 17 -15.77 -0.08 1.79
C SER A 17 -15.77 -0.21 3.32
N SER A 18 -16.91 0.06 3.94
CA SER A 18 -17.20 -0.20 5.35
C SER A 18 -18.50 -0.99 5.48
N LYS A 19 -18.66 -1.72 6.60
CA LYS A 19 -19.88 -2.47 6.87
C LYS A 19 -21.09 -1.55 6.94
N GLU A 20 -20.94 -0.41 7.61
CA GLU A 20 -21.98 0.61 7.80
C GLU A 20 -22.52 1.13 6.46
N ILE A 21 -21.62 1.50 5.53
CA ILE A 21 -22.01 1.95 4.19
C ILE A 21 -22.68 0.83 3.40
N LYS A 22 -22.15 -0.40 3.42
CA LYS A 22 -22.74 -1.53 2.70
C LYS A 22 -24.13 -1.93 3.19
N THR A 23 -24.47 -1.57 4.43
CA THR A 23 -25.81 -1.77 5.01
C THR A 23 -26.67 -0.51 4.97
N SER A 24 -26.14 0.61 4.47
CA SER A 24 -26.88 1.87 4.38
C SER A 24 -27.97 1.79 3.32
N LYS A 25 -29.04 2.55 3.52
CA LYS A 25 -30.16 2.61 2.59
C LYS A 25 -29.70 3.04 1.20
N ASP A 26 -28.90 4.09 1.09
CA ASP A 26 -28.44 4.63 -0.19
C ASP A 26 -27.60 3.61 -0.99
N PHE A 27 -26.75 2.83 -0.32
CA PHE A 27 -25.98 1.78 -0.99
C PHE A 27 -26.87 0.60 -1.41
N LEU A 28 -27.83 0.20 -0.57
CA LEU A 28 -28.75 -0.90 -0.89
C LEU A 28 -29.67 -0.55 -2.05
N GLU A 29 -30.16 0.70 -2.11
CA GLU A 29 -30.92 1.24 -3.26
C GLU A 29 -30.06 1.24 -4.52
N LEU A 30 -28.81 1.74 -4.47
CA LEU A 30 -27.90 1.65 -5.61
C LEU A 30 -27.66 0.20 -6.06
N ALA A 31 -27.50 -0.73 -5.12
CA ALA A 31 -27.22 -2.13 -5.44
C ALA A 31 -28.42 -2.86 -6.06
N HIS A 32 -29.65 -2.56 -5.64
CA HIS A 32 -30.86 -3.20 -6.14
C HIS A 32 -31.46 -2.46 -7.34
N ASP A 33 -31.65 -1.16 -7.19
CA ASP A 33 -32.40 -0.32 -8.12
C ASP A 33 -31.49 0.38 -9.12
N ARG A 34 -30.16 0.30 -8.97
CA ARG A 34 -29.15 0.85 -9.90
C ARG A 34 -29.21 2.37 -10.07
N ILE A 35 -29.83 3.05 -9.12
CA ILE A 35 -30.03 4.49 -9.09
C ILE A 35 -29.64 5.06 -7.73
N PHE A 36 -29.27 6.34 -7.70
CA PHE A 36 -29.11 7.12 -6.49
C PHE A 36 -30.37 7.93 -6.22
N ASN A 37 -30.58 8.29 -4.96
CA ASN A 37 -31.65 9.22 -4.57
C ASN A 37 -31.49 10.57 -5.29
N ASP A 38 -32.57 11.09 -5.89
CA ASP A 38 -32.56 12.33 -6.69
C ASP A 38 -32.08 13.59 -5.94
N LYS A 39 -32.12 13.56 -4.60
CA LYS A 39 -31.58 14.62 -3.75
C LYS A 39 -30.05 14.69 -3.79
N ILE A 40 -29.38 13.56 -4.06
CA ILE A 40 -27.94 13.48 -4.16
C ILE A 40 -27.49 14.13 -5.47
N LYS A 41 -26.55 15.06 -5.35
CA LYS A 41 -25.95 15.80 -6.47
C LYS A 41 -24.49 15.43 -6.69
N VAL A 42 -23.80 14.96 -5.64
CA VAL A 42 -22.41 14.54 -5.71
C VAL A 42 -22.26 13.18 -5.04
N VAL A 43 -21.64 12.24 -5.75
CA VAL A 43 -21.24 10.94 -5.19
C VAL A 43 -19.72 10.87 -5.18
N LEU A 44 -19.15 10.71 -3.99
CA LEU A 44 -17.73 10.45 -3.79
C LEU A 44 -17.57 8.99 -3.43
N THR A 45 -16.78 8.26 -4.22
CA THR A 45 -16.63 6.82 -4.01
C THR A 45 -15.18 6.39 -4.13
N THR A 46 -14.81 5.38 -3.35
CA THR A 46 -13.59 4.60 -3.58
C THR A 46 -13.88 3.45 -4.55
N SER A 47 -13.03 2.43 -4.58
CA SER A 47 -13.21 1.19 -5.36
C SER A 47 -14.45 0.35 -5.01
N LEU A 48 -15.37 0.87 -4.19
CA LEU A 48 -16.60 0.17 -3.84
C LEU A 48 -17.51 -0.02 -5.05
N ILE A 49 -17.49 0.92 -6.01
CA ILE A 49 -18.29 0.83 -7.23
C ILE A 49 -17.52 0.25 -8.42
N ASP A 50 -16.20 0.10 -8.30
CA ASP A 50 -15.35 -0.37 -9.41
C ASP A 50 -15.64 -1.83 -9.77
N GLU A 51 -16.25 -2.60 -8.85
CA GLU A 51 -16.60 -4.00 -9.02
C GLU A 51 -18.08 -4.26 -8.66
N GLY A 52 -18.82 -4.92 -9.55
CA GLY A 52 -20.13 -5.52 -9.23
C GLY A 52 -21.36 -4.60 -9.20
N LEU A 53 -21.19 -3.28 -9.34
CA LEU A 53 -22.33 -2.34 -9.42
C LEU A 53 -22.59 -1.89 -10.87
N SER A 54 -23.83 -1.51 -11.15
CA SER A 54 -24.26 -0.90 -12.42
C SER A 54 -25.09 0.34 -12.07
N ILE A 55 -24.83 1.44 -12.77
CA ILE A 55 -25.54 2.70 -12.63
C ILE A 55 -26.35 2.91 -13.90
N GLU A 56 -27.67 2.96 -13.75
CA GLU A 56 -28.63 3.17 -14.86
C GLU A 56 -29.32 4.53 -14.78
N GLN A 57 -29.00 5.32 -13.76
CA GLN A 57 -29.55 6.67 -13.60
C GLN A 57 -29.11 7.61 -14.72
N ALA A 58 -30.11 8.26 -15.34
CA ALA A 58 -29.92 9.31 -16.32
C ALA A 58 -29.43 10.62 -15.68
N ASN A 59 -28.92 11.54 -16.51
CA ASN A 59 -28.57 12.91 -16.13
C ASN A 59 -27.31 13.08 -15.26
N PHE A 60 -26.40 12.09 -15.25
CA PHE A 60 -25.03 12.34 -14.82
C PHE A 60 -24.34 13.24 -15.84
N THR A 61 -24.16 14.52 -15.49
CA THR A 61 -23.47 15.48 -16.37
C THR A 61 -21.97 15.21 -16.41
N ASP A 62 -21.38 14.84 -15.28
CA ASP A 62 -19.94 14.69 -15.11
C ASP A 62 -19.60 13.40 -14.35
N VAL A 63 -18.67 12.62 -14.88
CA VAL A 63 -18.13 11.42 -14.24
C VAL A 63 -16.62 11.56 -14.17
N VAL A 64 -16.05 11.44 -12.97
CA VAL A 64 -14.64 11.76 -12.73
C VAL A 64 -13.92 10.58 -12.11
N PHE A 65 -12.88 10.09 -12.78
CA PHE A 65 -11.92 9.14 -12.23
C PHE A 65 -10.62 9.84 -11.85
N ILE A 66 -10.21 9.73 -10.58
CA ILE A 66 -8.99 10.35 -10.07
C ILE A 66 -7.99 9.24 -9.69
N GLU A 67 -6.94 9.11 -10.48
CA GLU A 67 -5.88 8.15 -10.25
C GLU A 67 -4.69 8.81 -9.56
N THR A 68 -4.38 8.33 -8.36
CA THR A 68 -3.35 8.91 -7.49
C THR A 68 -2.02 8.15 -7.56
N ASN A 69 -2.01 6.98 -8.18
CA ASN A 69 -0.82 6.17 -8.42
C ASN A 69 -0.04 6.69 -9.63
N TYR A 70 1.29 6.75 -9.50
CA TYR A 70 2.20 7.10 -10.60
C TYR A 70 2.30 6.01 -11.67
N ASN A 71 1.97 4.75 -11.32
CA ASN A 71 2.00 3.60 -12.21
C ASN A 71 0.59 2.98 -12.25
N PRO A 72 -0.37 3.66 -12.89
CA PRO A 72 -1.77 3.26 -12.82
C PRO A 72 -2.03 1.94 -13.54
N ARG A 73 -3.06 1.24 -13.08
CA ARG A 73 -3.55 0.01 -13.71
C ARG A 73 -4.67 0.33 -14.69
N PRO A 74 -4.60 -0.18 -15.94
CA PRO A 74 -5.61 0.15 -16.94
C PRO A 74 -6.99 -0.45 -16.63
N GLU A 75 -7.02 -1.57 -15.90
CA GLU A 75 -8.25 -2.30 -15.60
C GLU A 75 -9.26 -1.42 -14.83
N ALA A 76 -8.79 -0.70 -13.81
CA ALA A 76 -9.64 0.13 -12.97
C ALA A 76 -10.32 1.26 -13.76
N VAL A 77 -9.57 1.90 -14.67
CA VAL A 77 -10.09 2.99 -15.52
C VAL A 77 -11.25 2.50 -16.38
N LYS A 78 -11.06 1.37 -17.10
CA LYS A 78 -12.13 0.81 -17.94
C LYS A 78 -13.32 0.36 -17.11
N GLN A 79 -13.06 -0.36 -16.02
CA GLN A 79 -14.13 -0.91 -15.18
C GLN A 79 -15.00 0.18 -14.58
N PHE A 80 -14.40 1.29 -14.13
CA PHE A 80 -15.13 2.43 -13.58
C PHE A 80 -16.08 3.07 -14.59
N PHE A 81 -15.60 3.46 -15.78
CA PHE A 81 -16.45 4.08 -16.79
C PHE A 81 -17.52 3.11 -17.33
N ALA A 82 -17.23 1.80 -17.34
CA ALA A 82 -18.20 0.76 -17.73
C ALA A 82 -19.33 0.55 -16.71
N ARG A 83 -19.30 1.21 -15.54
CA ARG A 83 -20.41 1.16 -14.56
C ARG A 83 -21.63 1.93 -15.02
N PHE A 84 -21.44 2.96 -15.83
CA PHE A 84 -22.51 3.78 -16.37
C PHE A 84 -23.09 3.11 -17.62
N ARG A 85 -24.22 2.42 -17.44
CA ARG A 85 -24.83 1.56 -18.49
C ARG A 85 -25.67 2.33 -19.48
N ASN A 86 -26.16 3.49 -19.10
CA ASN A 86 -26.86 4.39 -19.99
C ASN A 86 -25.88 5.10 -20.94
N GLU A 87 -26.19 5.04 -22.23
CA GLU A 87 -25.60 5.93 -23.22
C GLU A 87 -26.17 7.33 -23.01
N ASP A 88 -25.29 8.30 -22.74
CA ASP A 88 -25.66 9.71 -22.61
C ASP A 88 -24.63 10.54 -23.37
N PRO A 89 -24.98 11.08 -24.56
CA PRO A 89 -24.05 11.84 -25.38
C PRO A 89 -23.65 13.18 -24.75
N ASN A 90 -24.38 13.66 -23.73
CA ASN A 90 -24.08 14.91 -23.04
C ASN A 90 -23.19 14.70 -21.80
N ARG A 91 -22.99 13.46 -21.36
CA ARG A 91 -22.16 13.13 -20.20
C ARG A 91 -20.68 13.33 -20.52
N LYS A 92 -20.00 14.13 -19.68
CA LYS A 92 -18.56 14.34 -19.76
C LYS A 92 -17.83 13.39 -18.82
N ASN A 93 -16.89 12.64 -19.37
CA ASN A 93 -16.05 11.71 -18.62
C ASN A 93 -14.65 12.29 -18.47
N TYR A 94 -14.18 12.46 -17.23
CA TYR A 94 -12.88 13.03 -16.90
C TYR A 94 -11.97 11.98 -16.26
N LEU A 95 -10.74 11.92 -16.75
CA LEU A 95 -9.67 11.10 -16.18
C LEU A 95 -8.53 12.00 -15.73
N TYR A 96 -8.26 12.01 -14.42
CA TYR A 96 -7.11 12.70 -13.84
C TYR A 96 -6.02 11.68 -13.52
N LEU A 97 -4.87 11.81 -14.18
CA LEU A 97 -3.70 10.95 -13.98
C LEU A 97 -2.58 11.70 -13.28
N ARG A 98 -1.94 11.05 -12.31
CA ARG A 98 -0.73 11.58 -11.68
C ARG A 98 0.48 11.41 -12.60
N THR A 99 1.25 12.47 -12.78
CA THR A 99 2.41 12.48 -13.68
C THR A 99 3.72 12.18 -12.95
N LYS A 100 4.56 11.28 -13.50
CA LYS A 100 5.93 11.06 -13.03
C LYS A 100 6.81 12.27 -13.40
N ASN A 101 7.78 12.59 -12.56
CA ASN A 101 8.78 13.64 -12.84
C ASN A 101 9.60 13.35 -14.10
N ASN A 102 9.87 12.07 -14.39
CA ASN A 102 10.53 11.64 -15.62
C ASN A 102 9.52 10.95 -16.54
N GLN A 103 9.32 11.51 -17.73
CA GLN A 103 8.42 10.99 -18.77
C GLN A 103 9.18 10.42 -19.99
N ASN A 104 10.51 10.31 -19.90
CA ASN A 104 11.31 9.78 -20.99
C ASN A 104 10.90 8.33 -21.28
N PRO A 105 10.60 7.99 -22.54
CA PRO A 105 10.28 6.62 -22.92
C PRO A 105 11.41 5.67 -22.53
N THR A 106 11.06 4.55 -21.92
CA THR A 106 12.02 3.50 -21.58
C THR A 106 11.64 2.20 -22.28
N ARG A 107 12.64 1.44 -22.71
CA ARG A 107 12.42 0.16 -23.40
C ARG A 107 12.43 -0.97 -22.36
N TYR A 108 11.32 -1.69 -22.26
CA TYR A 108 11.20 -2.91 -21.48
C TYR A 108 10.47 -3.97 -22.30
N ASN A 109 11.00 -5.19 -22.34
CA ASN A 109 10.41 -6.31 -23.07
C ASN A 109 9.71 -7.26 -22.08
N PRO A 110 8.37 -7.13 -21.89
CA PRO A 110 7.63 -7.95 -20.94
C PRO A 110 7.59 -9.43 -21.35
N PHE A 111 7.60 -9.74 -22.65
CA PHE A 111 7.55 -11.13 -23.14
C PHE A 111 8.83 -11.89 -22.81
N TYR A 112 9.98 -11.25 -23.02
CA TYR A 112 11.27 -11.85 -22.66
C TYR A 112 11.37 -12.06 -21.15
N ASP A 113 11.02 -11.04 -20.34
CA ASP A 113 11.12 -11.14 -18.88
C ASP A 113 10.16 -12.20 -18.30
N TYR A 114 8.95 -12.32 -18.88
CA TYR A 114 8.02 -13.39 -18.54
C TYR A 114 8.61 -14.78 -18.82
N LYS A 115 9.14 -15.00 -20.04
CA LYS A 115 9.72 -16.30 -20.42
C LYS A 115 10.89 -16.71 -19.53
N GLU A 116 11.82 -15.78 -19.29
CA GLU A 116 12.99 -16.05 -18.44
C GLU A 116 12.60 -16.32 -16.99
N THR A 117 11.68 -15.52 -16.44
CA THR A 117 11.23 -15.70 -15.06
C THR A 117 10.45 -17.01 -14.90
N LEU A 118 9.58 -17.36 -15.87
CA LEU A 118 8.87 -18.63 -15.88
C LEU A 118 9.84 -19.83 -15.88
N ARG A 119 10.89 -19.78 -16.71
CA ARG A 119 11.90 -20.85 -16.76
C ARG A 119 12.57 -21.01 -15.40
N ALA A 120 13.00 -19.92 -14.81
CA ALA A 120 13.73 -19.95 -13.55
C ALA A 120 12.85 -20.39 -12.35
N LEU A 121 11.56 -20.02 -12.34
CA LEU A 121 10.59 -20.50 -11.35
C LEU A 121 10.30 -22.01 -11.50
N LYS A 122 10.27 -22.54 -12.72
CA LYS A 122 10.16 -23.99 -12.96
C LYS A 122 11.38 -24.74 -12.41
N ASP A 123 12.58 -24.19 -12.63
CA ASP A 123 13.82 -24.77 -12.09
C ASP A 123 13.87 -24.72 -10.55
N GLU A 124 13.26 -23.71 -9.94
CA GLU A 124 13.07 -23.63 -8.49
C GLU A 124 12.06 -24.65 -7.98
N ALA A 125 10.94 -24.86 -8.68
CA ALA A 125 9.93 -25.84 -8.28
C ALA A 125 10.48 -27.25 -8.09
N LEU A 126 11.43 -27.65 -8.93
CA LEU A 126 12.13 -28.94 -8.82
C LEU A 126 12.89 -29.11 -7.50
N GLN A 127 13.37 -28.03 -6.88
CA GLN A 127 14.09 -28.05 -5.61
C GLN A 127 13.18 -28.28 -4.40
N TYR A 128 11.87 -28.11 -4.58
CA TYR A 128 10.85 -28.26 -3.55
C TYR A 128 9.91 -29.45 -3.78
N SER A 129 10.31 -30.43 -4.61
CA SER A 129 9.54 -31.66 -4.87
C SER A 129 9.03 -32.28 -3.55
N GLY A 130 7.71 -32.16 -3.31
CA GLY A 130 7.03 -32.68 -2.12
C GLY A 130 6.98 -31.77 -0.86
N LEU A 131 7.41 -30.51 -0.93
CA LEU A 131 7.55 -29.63 0.25
C LEU A 131 6.93 -28.26 0.06
N SER A 132 6.28 -27.71 1.09
CA SER A 132 5.66 -26.38 0.97
C SER A 132 6.67 -25.26 0.74
N MET A 133 6.40 -24.40 -0.24
CA MET A 133 7.13 -23.15 -0.50
C MET A 133 6.66 -21.98 0.35
N LYS A 134 5.65 -22.19 1.21
CA LYS A 134 5.06 -21.14 2.03
C LYS A 134 5.96 -20.81 3.22
N THR A 135 6.36 -19.56 3.30
CA THR A 135 7.10 -19.00 4.44
C THR A 135 6.16 -18.64 5.59
N THR A 136 6.72 -18.45 6.78
CA THR A 136 5.97 -18.00 7.96
C THR A 136 5.41 -16.60 7.76
N TYR A 137 6.18 -15.72 7.10
CA TYR A 137 5.78 -14.37 6.75
C TYR A 137 6.14 -14.07 5.30
N ASN A 138 5.18 -13.52 4.54
CA ASN A 138 5.47 -13.06 3.19
C ASN A 138 6.60 -12.02 3.22
N ASN A 139 7.59 -12.22 2.35
CA ASN A 139 8.79 -11.41 2.29
C ASN A 139 9.32 -11.35 0.86
N VAL A 140 10.16 -10.36 0.60
CA VAL A 140 10.68 -10.13 -0.75
C VAL A 140 11.71 -11.17 -1.20
N PHE A 141 12.33 -11.89 -0.27
CA PHE A 141 13.33 -12.93 -0.56
C PHE A 141 12.69 -14.30 -0.78
N SER A 142 11.35 -14.35 -0.82
CA SER A 142 10.55 -15.53 -1.12
C SER A 142 9.78 -15.34 -2.42
N ASN A 143 9.67 -16.41 -3.19
CA ASN A 143 8.84 -16.46 -4.38
C ASN A 143 7.48 -17.11 -4.14
N GLU A 144 7.05 -17.28 -2.88
CA GLU A 144 5.83 -18.03 -2.53
C GLU A 144 4.59 -17.59 -3.32
N ASP A 145 4.44 -16.29 -3.62
CA ASP A 145 3.30 -15.75 -4.37
C ASP A 145 3.26 -16.22 -5.84
N PHE A 146 4.40 -16.66 -6.40
CA PHE A 146 4.50 -17.19 -7.76
C PHE A 146 4.09 -18.66 -7.88
N PHE A 147 3.68 -19.32 -6.80
CA PHE A 147 3.33 -20.74 -6.82
C PHE A 147 1.93 -20.99 -6.26
N TYR A 148 1.26 -22.00 -6.80
CA TYR A 148 0.06 -22.57 -6.21
C TYR A 148 0.41 -23.45 -5.00
N LYS A 149 -0.60 -23.89 -4.25
CA LYS A 149 -0.42 -24.77 -3.07
C LYS A 149 0.26 -26.10 -3.38
N ASN A 150 0.15 -26.58 -4.62
CA ASN A 150 0.82 -27.79 -5.11
C ASN A 150 2.20 -27.51 -5.71
N ASN A 151 2.77 -26.32 -5.45
CA ASN A 151 4.08 -25.86 -5.93
C ASN A 151 4.22 -25.74 -7.45
N THR A 152 3.12 -25.80 -8.22
CA THR A 152 3.19 -25.45 -9.64
C THR A 152 3.24 -23.93 -9.80
N VAL A 153 4.00 -23.45 -10.78
CA VAL A 153 4.10 -22.01 -11.05
C VAL A 153 2.72 -21.45 -11.40
N ASN A 154 2.36 -20.32 -10.81
CA ASN A 154 1.16 -19.55 -11.10
C ASN A 154 1.44 -18.57 -12.26
N PRO A 155 1.07 -18.91 -13.52
CA PRO A 155 1.34 -18.05 -14.67
C PRO A 155 0.59 -16.72 -14.62
N TYR A 156 -0.56 -16.66 -13.94
CA TYR A 156 -1.36 -15.44 -13.82
C TYR A 156 -0.73 -14.44 -12.87
N PHE A 157 -0.24 -14.89 -11.71
CA PHE A 157 0.51 -14.02 -10.81
C PHE A 157 1.83 -13.55 -11.46
N LEU A 158 2.50 -14.44 -12.20
CA LEU A 158 3.67 -14.05 -12.98
C LEU A 158 3.34 -12.96 -14.01
N ALA A 159 2.29 -13.14 -14.81
CA ALA A 159 1.85 -12.15 -15.79
C ALA A 159 1.48 -10.81 -15.10
N TYR A 160 0.79 -10.88 -13.97
CA TYR A 160 0.47 -9.71 -13.15
C TYR A 160 1.76 -8.98 -12.70
N SER A 161 2.73 -9.69 -12.12
CA SER A 161 4.01 -9.10 -11.69
C SER A 161 4.82 -8.50 -12.86
N ILE A 162 4.78 -9.11 -14.04
CA ILE A 162 5.44 -8.60 -15.25
C ILE A 162 4.75 -7.36 -15.80
N THR A 163 3.41 -7.30 -15.76
CA THR A 163 2.64 -6.12 -16.20
C THR A 163 2.74 -4.96 -15.22
N GLU A 164 2.79 -5.22 -13.91
CA GLU A 164 3.15 -4.20 -12.90
C GLU A 164 4.48 -3.54 -13.27
N LYS A 165 5.48 -4.35 -13.67
CA LYS A 165 6.76 -3.82 -14.15
C LYS A 165 6.61 -3.03 -15.44
N LEU A 166 5.78 -3.47 -16.38
CA LEU A 166 5.56 -2.75 -17.64
C LEU A 166 5.02 -1.33 -17.39
N PHE A 167 4.00 -1.17 -16.56
CA PHE A 167 3.38 0.15 -16.30
C PHE A 167 4.31 1.10 -15.53
N MET A 168 5.32 0.58 -14.83
CA MET A 168 6.40 1.42 -14.29
C MET A 168 7.25 2.10 -15.37
N PHE A 169 7.37 1.48 -16.55
CA PHE A 169 8.16 2.00 -17.68
C PHE A 169 7.34 2.90 -18.60
N PHE A 170 6.02 2.89 -18.47
CA PHE A 170 5.15 3.77 -19.25
C PHE A 170 5.24 5.21 -18.78
N ASN A 171 5.36 6.11 -19.74
CA ASN A 171 4.97 7.51 -19.58
C ASN A 171 3.44 7.65 -19.81
N ILE A 172 2.90 8.84 -19.61
CA ILE A 172 1.44 9.04 -19.70
C ILE A 172 0.91 8.78 -21.10
N HIS A 173 1.63 9.22 -22.14
CA HIS A 173 1.20 9.00 -23.52
C HIS A 173 1.16 7.51 -23.88
N GLN A 174 2.15 6.74 -23.43
CA GLN A 174 2.16 5.28 -23.61
C GLN A 174 1.03 4.61 -22.85
N PHE A 175 0.69 5.08 -21.65
CA PHE A 175 -0.44 4.56 -20.88
C PHE A 175 -1.78 4.89 -21.55
N ILE A 176 -1.98 6.12 -22.03
CA ILE A 176 -3.17 6.52 -22.80
C ILE A 176 -3.30 5.66 -24.05
N ASN A 177 -2.24 5.58 -24.87
CA ASN A 177 -2.25 4.74 -26.07
C ASN A 177 -2.54 3.25 -25.74
N PHE A 178 -2.05 2.75 -24.61
CA PHE A 178 -2.38 1.39 -24.17
C PHE A 178 -3.87 1.23 -23.86
N LEU A 179 -4.50 2.21 -23.21
CA LEU A 179 -5.94 2.22 -22.96
C LEU A 179 -6.74 2.30 -24.27
N GLU A 180 -6.31 3.12 -25.22
CA GLU A 180 -6.98 3.25 -26.52
C GLU A 180 -6.94 1.93 -27.31
N VAL A 181 -5.75 1.35 -27.44
CA VAL A 181 -5.55 0.13 -28.25
C VAL A 181 -6.12 -1.13 -27.60
N ASN A 182 -6.07 -1.26 -26.26
CA ASN A 182 -6.40 -2.51 -25.58
C ASN A 182 -7.74 -2.48 -24.82
N TYR A 183 -8.26 -1.29 -24.52
CA TYR A 183 -9.48 -1.13 -23.71
C TYR A 183 -10.61 -0.40 -24.46
N ASN A 184 -10.43 -0.07 -25.74
CA ASN A 184 -11.40 0.64 -26.58
C ASN A 184 -11.94 1.87 -25.85
N LEU A 185 -11.02 2.74 -25.42
CA LEU A 185 -11.29 4.04 -24.85
C LEU A 185 -10.78 5.12 -25.81
N GLU A 186 -11.35 6.32 -25.75
CA GLU A 186 -10.91 7.46 -26.54
C GLU A 186 -10.67 8.65 -25.62
N PHE A 187 -9.59 9.40 -25.84
CA PHE A 187 -9.19 10.49 -24.96
C PHE A 187 -8.97 11.79 -25.72
N THR A 188 -9.43 12.89 -25.14
CA THR A 188 -9.02 14.26 -25.51
C THR A 188 -8.19 14.84 -24.38
N ILE A 189 -6.94 15.21 -24.65
CA ILE A 189 -6.02 15.74 -23.64
C ILE A 189 -6.25 17.24 -23.47
N ASN A 190 -6.65 17.67 -22.27
CA ASN A 190 -6.69 19.09 -21.91
C ASN A 190 -5.27 19.59 -21.57
N LYS A 191 -4.65 20.32 -22.50
CA LYS A 191 -3.29 20.86 -22.34
C LYS A 191 -3.23 22.09 -21.40
N ASP A 192 -4.35 22.75 -21.18
CA ASP A 192 -4.45 23.99 -20.42
C ASP A 192 -4.75 23.76 -18.93
N PHE A 193 -4.92 22.49 -18.53
CA PHE A 193 -5.19 22.15 -17.14
C PHE A 193 -3.99 22.45 -16.24
N ALA A 194 -4.18 23.35 -15.28
CA ALA A 194 -3.25 23.60 -14.19
C ALA A 194 -3.88 23.12 -12.86
N PRO A 195 -3.18 22.30 -12.05
CA PRO A 195 -3.69 21.88 -10.76
C PRO A 195 -3.82 23.08 -9.82
N LEU A 196 -4.97 23.20 -9.16
CA LEU A 196 -5.13 24.13 -8.05
C LEU A 196 -4.14 23.78 -6.93
N GLN A 197 -3.37 24.77 -6.46
CA GLN A 197 -2.62 24.61 -5.23
C GLN A 197 -3.62 24.50 -4.07
N LEU A 198 -3.60 23.37 -3.38
CA LEU A 198 -4.36 23.21 -2.13
C LEU A 198 -3.82 24.21 -1.10
N GLU A 199 -4.74 24.94 -0.46
CA GLU A 199 -4.41 25.83 0.65
C GLU A 199 -3.80 25.03 1.81
N THR A 200 -2.81 25.62 2.47
CA THR A 200 -1.98 25.04 3.56
C THR A 200 -2.81 24.42 4.70
N ASP A 201 -3.99 24.98 4.97
CA ASP A 201 -4.81 24.73 6.16
C ASP A 201 -5.30 23.29 6.35
N GLU A 202 -5.64 22.55 5.29
CA GLU A 202 -6.15 21.16 5.45
C GLU A 202 -5.04 20.17 5.83
N LYS A 203 -3.84 20.37 5.28
CA LYS A 203 -2.67 19.55 5.59
C LYS A 203 -2.25 19.77 7.05
N ASP A 204 -2.35 21.01 7.51
CA ASP A 204 -2.00 21.40 8.88
C ASP A 204 -2.97 20.76 9.89
N LYS A 205 -4.28 20.77 9.63
CA LYS A 205 -5.27 20.06 10.47
C LYS A 205 -5.01 18.55 10.60
N ARG A 206 -4.63 17.87 9.52
CA ARG A 206 -4.32 16.42 9.58
C ARG A 206 -3.05 16.15 10.40
N ASN A 207 -2.05 17.01 10.28
CA ASN A 207 -0.82 16.90 11.06
C ASN A 207 -1.08 17.20 12.54
N GLU A 208 -1.96 18.16 12.85
CA GLU A 208 -2.39 18.47 14.21
C GLU A 208 -3.07 17.26 14.86
N ILE A 209 -4.04 16.62 14.18
CA ILE A 209 -4.70 15.41 14.69
C ILE A 209 -3.70 14.29 14.96
N LYS A 210 -2.77 14.03 14.02
CA LYS A 210 -1.71 13.03 14.22
C LYS A 210 -0.81 13.34 15.42
N SER A 211 -0.56 14.62 15.68
CA SER A 211 0.24 15.07 16.81
C SER A 211 -0.51 14.87 18.12
N LEU A 212 -1.80 15.24 18.17
CA LEU A 212 -2.65 15.00 19.35
C LEU A 212 -2.75 13.51 19.70
N ILE A 213 -3.01 12.66 18.71
CA ILE A 213 -3.07 11.21 18.90
C ILE A 213 -1.69 10.67 19.36
N GLY A 214 -0.62 11.12 18.71
CA GLY A 214 0.75 10.69 19.03
C GLY A 214 1.15 11.06 20.45
N GLN A 215 0.89 12.30 20.87
CA GLN A 215 1.18 12.78 22.21
C GLN A 215 0.35 12.06 23.27
N ALA A 216 -0.96 11.90 23.05
CA ALA A 216 -1.82 11.15 23.96
C ALA A 216 -1.35 9.70 24.11
N TRP A 217 -0.96 9.06 23.01
CA TRP A 217 -0.41 7.70 23.04
C TRP A 217 0.95 7.62 23.75
N TYR A 218 1.82 8.63 23.58
CA TYR A 218 3.16 8.63 24.14
C TYR A 218 3.17 8.94 25.65
N TYR A 219 2.46 9.98 26.06
CA TYR A 219 2.47 10.45 27.45
C TYR A 219 1.37 9.80 28.31
N GLY A 220 0.23 9.45 27.73
CA GLY A 220 -0.97 8.99 28.44
C GLY A 220 -1.45 7.62 27.98
N LYS A 221 -0.54 6.71 27.61
CA LYS A 221 -0.88 5.42 27.00
C LYS A 221 -1.91 4.63 27.80
N ASP A 222 -1.76 4.56 29.12
CA ASP A 222 -2.65 3.77 29.97
C ASP A 222 -4.06 4.37 30.03
N GLU A 223 -4.19 5.70 30.10
CA GLU A 223 -5.49 6.39 30.03
C GLU A 223 -6.15 6.21 28.66
N VAL A 224 -5.36 6.29 27.59
CA VAL A 224 -5.82 6.01 26.22
C VAL A 224 -6.32 4.57 26.11
N LEU A 225 -5.59 3.59 26.67
CA LEU A 225 -6.01 2.18 26.65
C LEU A 225 -7.29 1.99 27.45
N GLN A 226 -7.43 2.60 28.62
CA GLN A 226 -8.67 2.53 29.40
C GLN A 226 -9.87 3.11 28.63
N ALA A 227 -9.72 4.32 28.06
CA ALA A 227 -10.75 4.93 27.23
C ALA A 227 -11.10 4.06 26.01
N LEU A 228 -10.08 3.52 25.33
CA LEU A 228 -10.26 2.66 24.17
C LEU A 228 -11.01 1.39 24.55
N GLY A 229 -10.66 0.75 25.67
CA GLY A 229 -11.32 -0.46 26.18
C GLY A 229 -12.79 -0.22 26.56
N LEU A 230 -13.12 0.96 27.09
CA LEU A 230 -14.50 1.35 27.41
C LEU A 230 -15.36 1.58 26.16
N HIS A 231 -14.79 2.21 25.13
CA HIS A 231 -15.59 2.77 24.01
C HIS A 231 -15.47 2.00 22.69
N THR A 232 -14.44 1.17 22.49
CA THR A 232 -14.30 0.41 21.23
C THR A 232 -15.42 -0.60 21.05
N LEU A 233 -15.86 -0.78 19.80
CA LEU A 233 -16.77 -1.86 19.39
C LEU A 233 -16.03 -3.12 18.89
N ASP A 234 -14.70 -3.09 18.86
CA ASP A 234 -13.87 -4.23 18.46
C ASP A 234 -13.70 -5.21 19.63
N ASN A 235 -14.45 -6.31 19.60
CA ASN A 235 -14.46 -7.32 20.66
C ASN A 235 -13.06 -7.88 20.99
N PRO A 236 -12.21 -8.24 20.00
CA PRO A 236 -10.82 -8.61 20.27
C PRO A 236 -10.02 -7.55 21.05
N ILE A 237 -10.13 -6.27 20.69
CA ILE A 237 -9.44 -5.19 21.43
C ILE A 237 -10.00 -5.07 22.84
N ARG A 238 -11.33 -5.04 22.98
CA ARG A 238 -12.01 -4.91 24.28
C ARG A 238 -11.60 -6.00 25.26
N LYS A 239 -11.44 -7.25 24.79
CA LYS A 239 -10.98 -8.37 25.62
C LYS A 239 -9.49 -8.33 25.98
N ALA A 240 -8.68 -7.67 25.15
CA ALA A 240 -7.24 -7.60 25.34
C ALA A 240 -6.82 -6.45 26.27
N ILE A 241 -7.68 -5.46 26.49
CA ILE A 241 -7.43 -4.32 27.36
C ILE A 241 -8.06 -4.59 28.73
N TYR A 242 -7.24 -4.52 29.78
CA TYR A 242 -7.74 -4.48 31.15
C TYR A 242 -8.26 -3.07 31.46
N VAL A 243 -9.51 -2.98 31.92
CA VAL A 243 -10.15 -1.70 32.27
C VAL A 243 -10.38 -1.68 33.78
N ASP A 244 -9.55 -0.90 34.48
CA ASP A 244 -9.60 -0.74 35.94
C ASP A 244 -10.66 0.29 36.41
N LYS A 245 -11.46 0.84 35.49
CA LYS A 245 -12.46 1.90 35.75
C LYS A 245 -11.90 3.13 36.48
N SER A 246 -10.59 3.37 36.41
CA SER A 246 -10.00 4.60 36.95
C SER A 246 -10.51 5.81 36.16
N LYS A 247 -10.57 6.98 36.80
CA LYS A 247 -11.10 8.19 36.17
C LYS A 247 -10.17 8.62 35.04
N VAL A 248 -10.53 8.29 33.81
CA VAL A 248 -9.85 8.75 32.59
C VAL A 248 -10.00 10.27 32.51
N ASN A 249 -8.92 10.97 32.16
CA ASN A 249 -8.99 12.40 31.85
C ASN A 249 -10.06 12.65 30.75
N PRO A 250 -11.07 13.51 30.99
CA PRO A 250 -12.14 13.76 30.03
C PRO A 250 -11.67 14.24 28.66
N GLN A 251 -10.54 14.95 28.59
CA GLN A 251 -9.96 15.41 27.33
C GLN A 251 -9.39 14.23 26.52
N ILE A 252 -8.72 13.29 27.18
CA ILE A 252 -8.19 12.07 26.55
C ILE A 252 -9.35 11.18 26.12
N GLU A 253 -10.35 11.00 26.97
CA GLU A 253 -11.55 10.22 26.65
C GLU A 253 -12.26 10.78 25.41
N THR A 254 -12.50 12.10 25.39
CA THR A 254 -13.13 12.77 24.24
C THR A 254 -12.31 12.60 22.96
N LEU A 255 -10.98 12.73 23.05
CA LEU A 255 -10.08 12.50 21.91
C LEU A 255 -10.16 11.05 21.40
N VAL A 256 -10.15 10.07 22.31
CA VAL A 256 -10.23 8.64 21.97
C VAL A 256 -11.57 8.31 21.32
N ILE A 257 -12.69 8.82 21.83
CA ILE A 257 -14.00 8.62 21.21
C ILE A 257 -14.01 9.22 19.81
N LYS A 258 -13.55 10.46 19.66
CA LYS A 258 -13.54 11.17 18.37
C LYS A 258 -12.63 10.49 17.33
N GLN A 259 -11.55 9.83 17.77
CA GLN A 259 -10.54 9.22 16.89
C GLN A 259 -10.41 7.71 17.14
N ILE A 260 -11.51 7.04 17.50
CA ILE A 260 -11.51 5.65 17.98
C ILE A 260 -10.82 4.68 17.01
N LYS A 261 -11.01 4.87 15.69
CA LYS A 261 -10.41 4.03 14.66
C LYS A 261 -8.90 4.15 14.56
N ASP A 262 -8.35 5.34 14.79
CA ASP A 262 -6.90 5.54 14.80
C ASP A 262 -6.27 4.89 16.03
N PHE A 263 -6.93 4.96 17.19
CA PHE A 263 -6.47 4.26 18.40
C PHE A 263 -6.62 2.74 18.31
N GLU A 264 -7.72 2.21 17.76
CA GLU A 264 -7.88 0.78 17.48
C GLU A 264 -6.75 0.26 16.57
N LYS A 265 -6.40 1.06 15.56
CA LYS A 265 -5.29 0.77 14.64
C LYS A 265 -3.95 0.79 15.36
N LEU A 266 -3.66 1.82 16.15
CA LEU A 266 -2.43 1.91 16.95
C LEU A 266 -2.29 0.73 17.91
N PHE A 267 -3.35 0.35 18.62
CA PHE A 267 -3.37 -0.81 19.51
C PHE A 267 -3.01 -2.10 18.77
N LYS A 268 -3.70 -2.40 17.66
CA LYS A 268 -3.43 -3.60 16.87
C LYS A 268 -1.99 -3.65 16.35
N ARG A 269 -1.44 -2.51 15.95
CA ARG A 269 -0.05 -2.38 15.51
C ARG A 269 0.94 -2.60 16.64
N ASN A 270 0.71 -1.97 17.80
CA ASN A 270 1.51 -2.14 19.01
C ASN A 270 1.59 -3.62 19.41
N GLU A 271 0.45 -4.31 19.48
CA GLU A 271 0.41 -5.73 19.84
C GLU A 271 1.10 -6.62 18.80
N LYS A 272 1.00 -6.28 17.51
CA LYS A 272 1.71 -7.00 16.45
C LYS A 272 3.24 -6.84 16.56
N LEU A 273 3.72 -5.63 16.85
CA LEU A 273 5.14 -5.34 17.02
C LEU A 273 5.72 -6.04 18.26
N LYS A 274 5.00 -6.01 19.39
CA LYS A 274 5.39 -6.77 20.60
C LYS A 274 5.51 -8.26 20.32
N LYS A 275 4.55 -8.86 19.61
CA LYS A 275 4.60 -10.29 19.23
C LYS A 275 5.77 -10.65 18.32
N LEU A 276 6.31 -9.67 17.59
CA LEU A 276 7.51 -9.85 16.75
C LEU A 276 8.82 -9.55 17.50
N GLY A 277 8.75 -9.15 18.77
CA GLY A 277 9.92 -8.88 19.61
C GLY A 277 10.48 -7.45 19.47
N ALA A 278 9.69 -6.48 19.01
CA ALA A 278 10.12 -5.08 19.06
C ALA A 278 10.30 -4.63 20.53
N GLU A 279 11.50 -4.16 20.88
CA GLU A 279 11.83 -3.71 22.24
C GLU A 279 10.94 -2.54 22.69
N ASP A 280 10.86 -1.49 21.87
CA ASP A 280 9.91 -0.40 22.04
C ASP A 280 9.11 -0.15 20.76
N PRO A 281 7.85 -0.63 20.69
CA PRO A 281 6.96 -0.36 19.57
C PRO A 281 6.75 1.13 19.28
N ASN A 282 6.87 2.03 20.27
CA ASN A 282 6.64 3.45 20.06
C ASN A 282 7.65 4.07 19.08
N THR A 283 8.89 3.58 19.05
CA THR A 283 9.92 4.02 18.08
C THR A 283 9.52 3.78 16.61
N ILE A 284 8.60 2.85 16.38
CA ILE A 284 8.07 2.50 15.05
C ILE A 284 6.74 3.22 14.80
N LEU A 285 5.86 3.25 15.81
CA LEU A 285 4.51 3.79 15.71
C LEU A 285 4.48 5.31 15.67
N LEU A 286 5.48 5.97 16.25
CA LEU A 286 5.55 7.41 16.38
C LEU A 286 6.78 7.95 15.66
N ASP A 287 6.63 9.12 15.05
CA ASP A 287 7.73 9.97 14.66
C ASP A 287 7.94 10.97 15.80
N VAL A 288 9.18 11.03 16.31
CA VAL A 288 9.60 11.93 17.39
C VAL A 288 10.68 12.91 16.94
N SER A 289 11.06 12.88 15.66
CA SER A 289 12.14 13.71 15.10
C SER A 289 11.75 15.17 14.94
N ASP A 290 10.46 15.43 14.75
CA ASP A 290 9.87 16.74 14.53
C ASP A 290 8.48 16.78 15.18
N GLY A 291 8.51 16.82 16.53
CA GLY A 291 7.35 16.64 17.40
C GLY A 291 6.89 15.19 17.50
N ILE A 292 6.07 14.88 18.51
CA ILE A 292 5.50 13.53 18.69
C ILE A 292 4.23 13.41 17.87
N LYS A 293 4.25 12.58 16.83
CA LYS A 293 3.11 12.34 15.94
C LYS A 293 3.02 10.89 15.51
N VAL A 294 1.82 10.44 15.14
CA VAL A 294 1.65 9.09 14.56
C VAL A 294 2.44 8.97 13.25
N ASN A 295 3.29 7.95 13.18
CA ASN A 295 4.13 7.68 12.01
C ASN A 295 3.29 7.24 10.81
N SER A 296 3.86 7.33 9.61
CA SER A 296 3.15 6.97 8.39
C SER A 296 2.86 5.46 8.31
N ASP A 297 1.76 5.11 7.66
CA ASP A 297 1.41 3.70 7.38
C ASP A 297 2.51 2.96 6.60
N LYS A 298 3.23 3.68 5.75
CA LYS A 298 4.37 3.16 5.02
C LYS A 298 5.50 2.81 6.00
N SER A 299 5.92 3.75 6.85
CA SER A 299 6.97 3.55 7.84
C SER A 299 6.68 2.32 8.71
N TYR A 300 5.45 2.21 9.25
CA TYR A 300 5.05 1.04 10.03
C TYR A 300 5.15 -0.27 9.24
N LYS A 301 4.65 -0.31 7.99
CA LYS A 301 4.70 -1.52 7.16
C LYS A 301 6.15 -1.92 6.84
N ASP A 302 7.00 -0.95 6.56
CA ASP A 302 8.42 -1.16 6.30
C ASP A 302 9.12 -1.82 7.50
N GLU A 303 8.94 -1.28 8.70
CA GLU A 303 9.49 -1.83 9.94
C GLU A 303 8.95 -3.23 10.24
N LEU A 304 7.64 -3.41 10.09
CA LEU A 304 6.97 -4.68 10.30
C LEU A 304 7.58 -5.78 9.40
N THR A 305 7.77 -5.50 8.11
CA THR A 305 8.35 -6.45 7.17
C THR A 305 9.79 -6.79 7.53
N LEU A 306 10.57 -5.83 8.03
CA LEU A 306 11.95 -6.08 8.49
C LEU A 306 11.99 -6.97 9.73
N LEU A 307 11.14 -6.73 10.73
CA LEU A 307 11.05 -7.60 11.92
C LEU A 307 10.62 -9.02 11.55
N GLN A 308 9.66 -9.16 10.63
CA GLN A 308 9.24 -10.47 10.12
C GLN A 308 10.38 -11.20 9.39
N LEU A 309 11.14 -10.48 8.54
CA LEU A 309 12.30 -11.03 7.85
C LEU A 309 13.39 -11.46 8.84
N ASN A 310 13.69 -10.63 9.84
CA ASN A 310 14.65 -10.94 10.90
C ASN A 310 14.29 -12.25 11.61
N LYS A 311 13.02 -12.42 12.01
CA LYS A 311 12.54 -13.68 12.61
C LYS A 311 12.73 -14.88 11.69
N MET A 312 12.50 -14.76 10.37
CA MET A 312 12.72 -15.89 9.46
C MET A 312 14.20 -16.23 9.27
N ILE A 313 15.09 -15.25 9.37
CA ILE A 313 16.54 -15.46 9.26
C ILE A 313 17.10 -16.14 10.51
N PHE A 314 16.80 -15.58 11.68
CA PHE A 314 17.43 -15.98 12.94
C PHE A 314 16.63 -17.02 13.74
N GLU A 315 15.32 -17.17 13.48
CA GLU A 315 14.42 -18.12 14.12
C GLU A 315 13.53 -18.87 13.09
N PRO A 316 14.10 -19.55 12.08
CA PRO A 316 13.33 -20.17 11.00
C PRO A 316 12.42 -21.29 11.52
N LYS A 317 11.11 -21.21 11.23
CA LYS A 317 10.11 -22.17 11.74
C LYS A 317 9.82 -23.32 10.78
N ASN A 318 10.06 -23.14 9.49
CA ASN A 318 9.81 -24.15 8.46
C ASN A 318 10.96 -24.18 7.42
N LYS A 319 10.88 -25.12 6.46
CA LYS A 319 11.93 -25.28 5.43
C LYS A 319 12.01 -24.07 4.48
N ALA A 320 10.89 -23.45 4.12
CA ALA A 320 10.89 -22.25 3.28
C ALA A 320 11.58 -21.08 3.99
N ASP A 321 11.34 -20.88 5.30
CA ASP A 321 12.07 -19.88 6.10
C ASP A 321 13.58 -20.12 6.06
N LYS A 322 14.03 -21.39 6.16
CA LYS A 322 15.46 -21.75 6.06
C LYS A 322 16.04 -21.42 4.68
N VAL A 323 15.28 -21.60 3.60
CA VAL A 323 15.72 -21.20 2.26
C VAL A 323 15.82 -19.68 2.16
N THR A 324 14.80 -18.95 2.62
CA THR A 324 14.83 -17.48 2.70
C THR A 324 16.05 -16.99 3.50
N ALA A 325 16.32 -17.58 4.67
CA ALA A 325 17.49 -17.25 5.48
C ALA A 325 18.80 -17.46 4.71
N SER A 326 18.96 -18.61 4.05
CA SER A 326 20.15 -18.90 3.23
C SER A 326 20.31 -17.92 2.07
N THR A 327 19.22 -17.54 1.40
CA THR A 327 19.22 -16.56 0.31
C THR A 327 19.68 -15.18 0.80
N VAL A 328 19.17 -14.72 1.96
CA VAL A 328 19.59 -13.44 2.56
C VAL A 328 21.06 -13.48 2.97
N ILE A 329 21.53 -14.57 3.58
CA ILE A 329 22.94 -14.74 3.97
C ILE A 329 23.85 -14.65 2.74
N LYS A 330 23.53 -15.39 1.66
CA LYS A 330 24.30 -15.33 0.40
C LYS A 330 24.31 -13.93 -0.22
N PHE A 331 23.22 -13.19 -0.09
CA PHE A 331 23.16 -11.79 -0.51
C PHE A 331 24.09 -10.91 0.33
N ALA A 332 24.05 -11.05 1.65
CA ALA A 332 24.91 -10.31 2.57
C ALA A 332 26.40 -10.64 2.33
N GLU A 333 26.77 -11.90 2.17
CA GLU A 333 28.14 -12.33 1.83
C GLU A 333 28.63 -11.71 0.52
N TRP A 334 27.79 -11.70 -0.51
CA TRP A 334 28.12 -11.03 -1.77
C TRP A 334 28.37 -9.54 -1.56
N ALA A 335 27.50 -8.85 -0.81
CA ALA A 335 27.62 -7.43 -0.52
C ALA A 335 28.90 -7.11 0.27
N LYS A 336 29.25 -7.94 1.26
CA LYS A 336 30.48 -7.83 2.05
C LYS A 336 31.75 -7.87 1.18
N ASN A 337 31.71 -8.67 0.12
CA ASN A 337 32.81 -8.83 -0.83
C ASN A 337 32.87 -7.74 -1.92
N GLN A 338 31.96 -6.76 -1.89
CA GLN A 338 32.03 -5.60 -2.78
C GLN A 338 32.76 -4.45 -2.08
N THR A 339 33.51 -3.66 -2.85
CA THR A 339 33.94 -2.32 -2.42
C THR A 339 32.81 -1.31 -2.62
N GLU A 340 32.14 -1.40 -3.76
CA GLU A 340 30.95 -0.64 -4.10
C GLU A 340 30.07 -1.43 -5.08
N PHE A 341 28.78 -1.11 -5.10
CA PHE A 341 27.84 -1.67 -6.05
C PHE A 341 26.69 -0.69 -6.34
N THR A 342 26.01 -0.87 -7.46
CA THR A 342 24.85 -0.08 -7.87
C THR A 342 23.54 -0.80 -7.58
N THR A 343 22.42 -0.07 -7.62
CA THR A 343 21.07 -0.67 -7.52
C THR A 343 20.82 -1.70 -8.64
N ASN A 344 21.43 -1.52 -9.81
CA ASN A 344 21.35 -2.48 -10.92
C ASN A 344 22.11 -3.77 -10.62
N GLN A 345 23.34 -3.67 -10.09
CA GLN A 345 24.11 -4.85 -9.66
C GLN A 345 23.40 -5.60 -8.54
N MET A 346 22.83 -4.88 -7.57
CA MET A 346 22.00 -5.48 -6.52
C MET A 346 20.80 -6.23 -7.10
N SER A 347 20.06 -5.61 -8.02
CA SER A 347 18.90 -6.25 -8.67
C SER A 347 19.31 -7.49 -9.47
N LYS A 348 20.46 -7.44 -10.16
CA LYS A 348 21.02 -8.59 -10.86
C LYS A 348 21.38 -9.70 -9.88
N LYS A 349 22.06 -9.39 -8.77
CA LYS A 349 22.42 -10.38 -7.76
C LYS A 349 21.18 -11.02 -7.11
N MET A 350 20.15 -10.23 -6.81
CA MET A 350 18.88 -10.75 -6.30
C MET A 350 18.26 -11.74 -7.29
N LYS A 351 18.27 -11.42 -8.59
CA LYS A 351 17.84 -12.37 -9.65
C LYS A 351 18.70 -13.62 -9.71
N ASP A 352 20.03 -13.51 -9.57
CA ASP A 352 20.96 -14.65 -9.53
C ASP A 352 20.70 -15.55 -8.32
N LEU A 353 20.27 -14.96 -7.20
CA LEU A 353 19.81 -15.65 -6.00
C LEU A 353 18.36 -16.12 -6.09
N ARG A 354 17.77 -16.08 -7.28
CA ARG A 354 16.39 -16.47 -7.59
C ARG A 354 15.36 -15.69 -6.80
N VAL A 355 15.57 -14.41 -6.55
CA VAL A 355 14.57 -13.53 -5.95
C VAL A 355 13.91 -12.70 -7.05
N TYR A 356 12.65 -13.03 -7.38
CA TYR A 356 11.93 -12.38 -8.49
C TYR A 356 10.85 -11.41 -8.02
N LYS A 357 10.47 -11.46 -6.74
CA LYS A 357 9.50 -10.51 -6.18
C LYS A 357 10.06 -9.10 -6.26
N LYS A 358 9.30 -8.24 -6.93
CA LYS A 358 9.77 -6.93 -7.38
C LYS A 358 9.40 -5.78 -6.44
N GLU A 359 8.84 -6.07 -5.27
CA GLU A 359 8.65 -5.05 -4.25
C GLU A 359 10.02 -4.42 -3.96
N SER A 360 10.21 -3.18 -4.41
CA SER A 360 11.51 -2.52 -4.35
C SER A 360 11.93 -2.43 -2.89
N TYR A 361 12.98 -3.16 -2.53
CA TYR A 361 13.66 -2.91 -1.27
C TYR A 361 14.29 -1.53 -1.38
N SER A 362 13.76 -0.58 -0.61
CA SER A 362 14.38 0.73 -0.50
C SER A 362 15.81 0.54 -0.02
N PHE A 363 16.71 1.46 -0.41
CA PHE A 363 18.10 1.42 0.06
C PHE A 363 18.17 1.29 1.59
N GLU A 364 17.31 1.98 2.33
CA GLU A 364 17.24 1.91 3.79
C GLU A 364 16.92 0.51 4.31
N ARG A 365 15.98 -0.21 3.66
CA ARG A 365 15.69 -1.60 4.07
C ARG A 365 16.87 -2.52 3.78
N VAL A 366 17.54 -2.38 2.63
CA VAL A 366 18.73 -3.16 2.29
C VAL A 366 19.85 -2.89 3.29
N LYS A 367 20.09 -1.61 3.58
CA LYS A 367 21.07 -1.17 4.57
C LYS A 367 20.84 -1.85 5.91
N ARG A 368 19.60 -1.84 6.42
CA ARG A 368 19.27 -2.49 7.71
C ARG A 368 19.41 -4.01 7.69
N VAL A 369 19.06 -4.67 6.58
CA VAL A 369 19.32 -6.11 6.44
C VAL A 369 20.82 -6.39 6.49
N LEU A 370 21.64 -5.59 5.80
CA LEU A 370 23.10 -5.73 5.79
C LEU A 370 23.72 -5.44 7.16
N GLU A 371 23.17 -4.48 7.92
CA GLU A 371 23.60 -4.16 9.29
C GLU A 371 23.43 -5.35 10.25
N TRP A 372 22.45 -6.22 10.06
CA TRP A 372 22.32 -7.48 10.83
C TRP A 372 23.50 -8.44 10.63
N PHE A 373 24.25 -8.29 9.53
CA PHE A 373 25.45 -9.06 9.21
C PHE A 373 26.74 -8.24 9.40
N GLU A 374 26.66 -7.14 10.17
CA GLU A 374 27.75 -6.19 10.42
C GLU A 374 28.30 -5.47 9.16
N ILE A 375 27.52 -5.42 8.08
CA ILE A 375 27.93 -4.77 6.83
C ILE A 375 27.30 -3.37 6.79
N ARG A 376 28.14 -2.34 6.87
CA ARG A 376 27.68 -0.95 6.75
C ARG A 376 27.77 -0.48 5.30
N VAL A 377 26.74 0.20 4.83
CA VAL A 377 26.70 0.76 3.48
C VAL A 377 26.26 2.22 3.47
N LYS A 378 26.77 2.99 2.50
CA LYS A 378 26.37 4.38 2.26
C LYS A 378 26.07 4.59 0.79
N LYS A 379 24.89 5.12 0.48
CA LYS A 379 24.50 5.48 -0.88
C LYS A 379 24.87 6.92 -1.19
N ASP A 380 25.53 7.12 -2.31
CA ASP A 380 25.61 8.42 -2.97
C ASP A 380 24.35 8.59 -3.84
N PHE A 381 23.51 9.56 -3.48
CA PHE A 381 22.26 9.82 -4.17
C PHE A 381 22.45 10.49 -5.53
N LYS A 382 23.60 11.11 -5.80
CA LYS A 382 23.91 11.72 -7.11
C LYS A 382 24.30 10.65 -8.12
N THR A 383 25.18 9.73 -7.73
CA THR A 383 25.71 8.69 -8.62
C THR A 383 24.91 7.39 -8.56
N GLY A 384 24.12 7.18 -7.50
CA GLY A 384 23.39 5.93 -7.25
C GLY A 384 24.28 4.79 -6.76
N ILE A 385 25.58 5.05 -6.53
CA ILE A 385 26.57 4.09 -6.04
C ILE A 385 26.35 3.84 -4.55
N ILE A 386 26.43 2.58 -4.15
CA ILE A 386 26.39 2.12 -2.76
C ILE A 386 27.79 1.66 -2.39
N LYS A 387 28.44 2.39 -1.48
CA LYS A 387 29.78 2.05 -0.97
C LYS A 387 29.65 1.16 0.25
N VAL A 388 30.47 0.11 0.30
CA VAL A 388 30.60 -0.76 1.46
C VAL A 388 31.65 -0.16 2.38
N ILE A 389 31.22 0.17 3.59
CA ILE A 389 32.08 0.70 4.65
C ILE A 389 32.46 -0.50 5.51
N ASN A 390 33.40 -1.30 5.03
CA ASN A 390 34.02 -2.33 5.87
C ASN A 390 34.76 -1.62 7.03
N LYS A 391 34.66 -2.18 8.24
CA LYS A 391 35.26 -1.61 9.48
C LYS A 391 36.66 -1.08 9.18
N GLY A 392 36.88 0.21 9.40
CA GLY A 392 38.21 0.76 9.61
C GLY A 392 38.81 0.23 10.91
#